data_AF-A0A835PRM7-F1
#
_entry.id   AF-A0A835PRM7-F1
#
_cell.length_a   1.000
_cell.length_b   1.000
_cell.length_c   1.000
_cell.angle_alpha   90.00
_cell.angle_beta   90.00
_cell.angle_gamma   90.00
#
_symmetry.space_group_name_H-M   'P 1'
#
loop_
_entity.id
_entity.type
_entity.pdbx_description
1 polymer ?
#
loop_
_entity_poly.entity_id
_entity_poly.type
_entity_poly.pdbx_seq_one_letter_code
_entity_poly.pdbx_strand_id
1 'polypeptide(L)' 'MAGTLIIFDFDETIIDCESDDWVVDELGATEVFHSLLHTMPWNSLMDRMMRDSRPGKDDRGHRRGLEKGCH' A
#
# COMPACT_ATOMS: atom_id res chain seq x y z
N MET A 1 7.25 0.56 35.86
CA MET A 1 6.11 1.14 35.11
C MET A 1 6.18 0.58 33.71
N ALA A 2 5.09 -0.01 33.20
CA ALA A 2 5.01 -0.41 31.80
C ALA A 2 4.56 0.81 30.98
N GLY A 3 5.34 1.18 29.97
CA GLY A 3 4.96 2.24 29.03
C GLY A 3 3.95 1.73 28.00
N THR A 4 3.10 2.62 27.51
CA THR A 4 2.22 2.33 26.37
C THR A 4 3.02 2.49 25.08
N LEU A 5 3.11 1.41 24.29
CA LEU A 5 3.68 1.44 22.94
C LEU A 5 2.53 1.56 21.94
N ILE A 6 2.56 2.59 21.10
CA ILE A 6 1.63 2.78 20.00
C ILE A 6 2.39 2.50 18.71
N ILE A 7 1.86 1.60 17.88
CA ILE A 7 2.42 1.24 16.57
C ILE A 7 1.41 1.70 15.52
N PHE A 8 1.87 2.51 14.57
CA PHE A 8 1.09 2.95 13.43
C PHE A 8 1.63 2.28 12.18
N ASP A 9 0.72 1.87 11.30
CA ASP A 9 1.05 1.52 9.93
C ASP A 9 1.41 2.79 9.14
N PHE A 10 2.09 2.64 8.01
CA PHE A 10 2.49 3.78 7.19
C PHE A 10 1.37 4.19 6.22
N ASP A 11 1.05 3.30 5.28
CA ASP A 11 0.02 3.54 4.27
C ASP A 11 -1.35 3.71 4.90
N GLU A 12 -2.09 4.71 4.42
CA GLU A 12 -3.48 5.02 4.80
C GLU A 12 -3.72 5.31 6.30
N THR A 13 -2.67 5.25 7.12
CA THR A 13 -2.69 5.51 8.57
C THR A 13 -1.87 6.76 8.92
N ILE A 14 -0.65 6.88 8.40
CA ILE A 14 0.18 8.09 8.54
C ILE A 14 0.02 9.01 7.33
N ILE A 15 -0.11 8.43 6.13
CA ILE A 15 -0.30 9.14 4.86
C ILE A 15 -1.65 8.76 4.24
N ASP A 16 -2.32 9.67 3.52
CA ASP A 16 -3.60 9.39 2.84
C ASP A 16 -3.39 8.91 1.39
N CYS A 17 -2.50 7.92 1.22
CA CYS A 17 -2.18 7.30 -0.05
C CYS A 17 -1.50 5.92 0.17
N GLU A 18 -1.51 5.08 -0.87
CA GLU A 18 -0.66 3.89 -0.96
C GLU A 18 0.68 4.29 -1.58
N SER A 19 1.75 4.15 -0.79
CA SER A 19 3.09 4.58 -1.19
C SER A 19 3.66 3.76 -2.34
N ASP A 20 3.33 2.46 -2.42
CA ASP A 20 3.74 1.59 -3.52
C ASP A 20 3.27 2.13 -4.88
N ASP A 21 2.01 2.59 -4.97
CA ASP A 21 1.45 3.16 -6.20
C ASP A 21 2.24 4.39 -6.65
N TRP A 22 2.57 5.28 -5.72
CA TRP A 22 3.36 6.49 -6.03
C TRP A 22 4.78 6.15 -6.48
N VAL A 23 5.46 5.24 -5.77
CA VAL A 23 6.84 4.84 -6.11
C VAL A 23 6.89 4.19 -7.50
N VAL A 24 5.92 3.34 -7.81
CA VAL A 24 5.84 2.63 -9.09
C VAL A 24 5.59 3.60 -10.26
N ASP A 25 4.73 4.60 -10.05
CA ASP A 25 4.42 5.62 -11.05
C ASP A 25 5.61 6.55 -11.32
N GLU A 26 6.29 7.06 -10.29
CA GLU A 26 7.48 7.91 -10.43
C GLU A 26 8.66 7.19 -11.10
N LEU A 27 8.75 5.87 -10.94
CA LEU A 27 9.75 5.05 -11.63
C LEU A 27 9.36 4.71 -13.08
N GLY A 28 8.15 5.06 -13.51
CA GLY A 28 7.60 4.67 -14.82
C GLY A 28 7.50 3.14 -14.98
N ALA A 29 7.35 2.41 -13.87
CA ALA A 29 7.50 0.96 -13.82
C ALA A 29 6.16 0.21 -13.70
N THR A 30 5.02 0.90 -13.83
CA THR A 30 3.67 0.38 -13.58
C THR A 30 3.37 -0.96 -14.25
N GLU A 31 3.65 -1.09 -15.56
CA GLU A 31 3.39 -2.34 -16.27
C GLU A 31 4.29 -3.49 -15.81
N VAL A 32 5.57 -3.20 -15.56
CA VAL A 32 6.57 -4.19 -15.12
C VAL A 32 6.26 -4.64 -13.69
N PHE A 33 5.90 -3.71 -12.82
CA PHE A 33 5.52 -3.97 -11.45
C PHE A 33 4.28 -4.86 -11.38
N HIS A 34 3.21 -4.54 -12.11
CA HIS A 34 2.00 -5.38 -12.14
C HIS A 34 2.29 -6.81 -12.65
N SER A 35 3.16 -6.95 -13.64
CA SER A 35 3.58 -8.27 -14.14
C SER A 35 4.34 -9.06 -13.06
N LEU A 36 5.27 -8.40 -12.36
CA LEU A 36 6.09 -9.03 -11.31
C LEU A 36 5.33 -9.29 -10.02
N LEU A 37 4.33 -8.48 -9.68
CA LEU A 37 3.51 -8.61 -8.46
C LEU A 37 2.93 -10.03 -8.36
N HIS A 38 2.46 -10.58 -9.47
CA HIS A 38 1.92 -11.94 -9.55
C HIS A 38 2.95 -13.05 -9.37
N THR A 39 4.24 -12.71 -9.43
CA THR A 39 5.36 -13.66 -9.29
C THR A 39 6.09 -13.54 -7.95
N MET A 40 5.81 -12.49 -7.17
CA MET A 40 6.43 -12.31 -5.86
C MET A 40 5.72 -13.20 -4.83
N PRO A 41 6.40 -14.22 -4.26
CA PRO A 41 5.78 -15.12 -3.32
C PRO A 41 5.48 -14.37 -2.01
N TRP A 42 4.20 -14.12 -1.78
CA TRP A 42 3.70 -13.57 -0.54
C TRP A 42 3.91 -14.62 0.57
N ASN A 43 4.49 -14.19 1.70
CA ASN A 43 4.57 -15.09 2.85
C ASN A 43 3.23 -15.11 3.59
N SER A 44 2.97 -16.18 4.34
CA SER A 44 1.68 -16.39 5.03
C SER A 44 1.33 -15.31 6.07
N LEU A 45 2.34 -14.60 6.59
CA LEU A 45 2.14 -13.47 7.49
C LEU A 45 1.64 -12.24 6.72
N MET A 46 2.27 -11.93 5.60
CA MET A 46 1.89 -10.82 4.73
C MET A 46 0.51 -11.06 4.10
N ASP A 47 0.13 -12.31 3.83
CA ASP A 47 -1.21 -12.69 3.31
C ASP A 47 -2.32 -12.41 4.32
N ARG A 48 -2.02 -12.61 5.61
CA ARG A 48 -2.94 -12.31 6.71
C ARG A 48 -3.02 -10.83 6.95
N MET A 49 -1.87 -10.16 7.05
CA MET A 49 -1.81 -8.71 7.27
C MET A 49 -2.54 -7.96 6.15
N MET A 50 -2.27 -8.26 4.89
CA MET A 50 -2.86 -7.51 3.78
C MET A 50 -4.36 -7.79 3.57
N ARG A 51 -4.85 -8.97 4.00
CA ARG A 51 -6.28 -9.33 4.00
C ARG A 51 -7.05 -8.66 5.14
N ASP A 52 -6.44 -8.58 6.32
CA ASP A 52 -7.05 -7.98 7.50
C ASP A 52 -6.98 -6.43 7.46
N SER A 53 -5.96 -5.86 6.81
CA SER A 53 -5.80 -4.41 6.63
C SER A 53 -6.71 -3.80 5.56
N ARG A 54 -7.17 -4.57 4.56
CA ARG A 54 -7.91 -4.02 3.40
C ARG A 54 -9.33 -4.60 3.25
N PRO A 55 -10.33 -4.07 3.97
CA PRO A 55 -11.73 -4.39 3.69
C PRO A 55 -12.17 -3.60 2.44
N GLY A 56 -12.12 -4.25 1.27
CA GLY A 56 -12.82 -3.83 0.05
C GLY A 56 -12.69 -2.34 -0.32
N LYS A 57 -11.52 -1.95 -0.88
CA LYS A 57 -11.40 -0.65 -1.54
C LYS A 57 -12.10 -0.72 -2.89
N ASP A 58 -13.02 0.22 -3.13
CA ASP A 58 -13.49 0.49 -4.48
C ASP A 58 -12.39 1.22 -5.27
N ASP A 59 -12.29 0.98 -6.57
CA ASP A 59 -11.28 1.60 -7.47
C ASP A 59 -11.36 3.15 -7.51
N ARG A 60 -12.27 3.77 -6.75
CA ARG A 60 -12.50 5.23 -6.74
C ARG A 60 -11.52 5.99 -5.85
N GLY A 61 -10.82 5.31 -4.94
CA GLY A 61 -9.69 5.88 -4.17
C GLY A 61 -8.41 6.00 -5.00
N HIS A 62 -8.12 4.98 -5.81
CA HIS A 62 -6.87 4.84 -6.58
C HIS A 62 -6.61 5.98 -7.58
N ARG A 63 -7.67 6.55 -8.20
CA ARG A 63 -7.51 7.69 -9.12
C ARG A 63 -7.17 9.03 -8.46
N ARG A 64 -7.44 9.22 -7.15
CA ARG A 64 -7.17 10.50 -6.48
C ARG A 64 -5.71 10.65 -6.04
N GLY A 65 -5.02 9.55 -5.75
CA GLY A 65 -3.59 9.55 -5.42
C GLY A 65 -2.70 9.78 -6.65
N LEU A 66 -3.03 9.17 -7.78
CA LEU A 66 -2.28 9.29 -9.04
C LEU A 66 -2.28 10.72 -9.62
N GLU A 67 -3.37 11.48 -9.46
CA GLU A 67 -3.43 12.86 -10.00
C GLU A 67 -2.70 13.90 -9.15
N LYS A 68 -2.28 13.57 -7.92
CA LYS A 68 -1.69 14.53 -6.98
C LYS A 68 -0.32 14.16 -6.45
N GLY A 69 0.14 12.91 -6.61
CA GLY A 69 1.28 12.40 -5.85
C GLY A 69 0.95 12.29 -4.36
N CYS A 70 1.62 11.39 -3.63
CA CYS A 70 1.58 11.42 -2.16
C CYS A 70 2.14 12.77 -1.68
N HIS A 71 1.28 13.69 -1.27
CA HIS A 71 1.63 15.00 -0.71
C HIS A 71 1.36 15.06 0.79
#